data_AF-G2YH12-F1
#
_entry.id   AF-G2YH12-F1
#
_cell.length_a   1.000
_cell.length_b   1.000
_cell.length_c   1.000
_cell.angle_alpha   90.00
_cell.angle_beta   90.00
_cell.angle_gamma   90.00
#
_symmetry.space_group_name_H-M   'P 1'
#
loop_
_entity.id
_entity.type
_entity.pdbx_description
1 polymer ?
#
loop_
_entity_poly.entity_id
_entity_poly.type
_entity_poly.pdbx_seq_one_letter_code
_entity_poly.pdbx_strand_id
1 'polypeptide(L)'
;MATAATTDTGAPVSQPTSITTKLFSAQENISLIGIPQLGFGVYQCKGQKCIDAVLAALRAGYRHIDTAQYYDNEKEVGLAVAEFMKETGTERKDIFITTKILTPAGSVEKSFEKCLKTQIVELKVVWRCGMPSTNFTVSENHI
;
A
#
# COMPACT_ATOMS: atom_id res chain seq x y z
N MET A 1 60.23 29.70 30.31
CA MET A 1 61.06 28.79 29.49
C MET A 1 60.15 28.09 28.50
N ALA A 2 60.53 28.12 27.23
CA ALA A 2 59.77 27.57 26.10
C ALA A 2 60.07 26.08 25.87
N THR A 3 59.13 25.39 25.21
CA THR A 3 59.25 24.35 24.16
C THR A 3 58.05 23.41 24.24
N ALA A 4 57.49 22.80 23.19
CA ALA A 4 57.24 23.11 21.78
C ALA A 4 56.21 22.05 21.36
N ALA A 5 55.30 22.43 20.46
CA ALA A 5 54.17 21.63 20.03
C ALA A 5 54.56 20.40 19.17
N THR A 6 53.77 19.34 19.29
CA THR A 6 53.44 18.45 18.17
C THR A 6 51.94 18.19 18.18
N THR A 7 51.28 18.74 17.17
CA THR A 7 49.87 18.55 16.84
C THR A 7 49.69 17.21 16.15
N ASP A 8 49.00 16.27 16.78
CA ASP A 8 48.44 15.10 16.09
C ASP A 8 47.12 15.53 15.43
N THR A 9 47.22 15.88 14.15
CA THR A 9 46.07 16.12 13.27
C THR A 9 45.37 14.80 12.99
N GLY A 10 44.50 14.39 13.91
CA GLY A 10 43.49 13.36 13.66
C GLY A 10 42.60 13.79 12.50
N ALA A 11 42.74 13.11 11.37
CA ALA A 11 41.96 13.34 10.16
C ALA A 11 40.45 13.23 10.45
N PRO A 12 39.60 14.08 9.84
CA PRO A 12 38.16 14.05 10.07
C PRO A 12 37.59 12.71 9.61
N VAL A 13 36.93 11.99 10.54
CA VAL A 13 36.08 10.85 10.20
C VAL A 13 34.93 11.38 9.35
N SER A 14 35.06 11.22 8.04
CA SER A 14 34.03 11.58 7.08
C SER A 14 32.77 10.78 7.39
N GLN A 15 31.70 11.49 7.69
CA GLN A 15 30.33 10.96 7.70
C GLN A 15 30.09 10.15 6.40
N PRO A 16 29.30 9.07 6.40
CA PRO A 16 28.89 8.46 5.14
C PRO A 16 28.12 9.52 4.34
N THR A 17 28.81 10.07 3.35
CA THR A 17 28.33 11.11 2.47
C THR A 17 27.23 10.53 1.60
N SER A 18 26.04 11.09 1.74
CA SER A 18 24.95 11.07 0.78
C SER A 18 24.78 9.75 0.03
N ILE A 19 23.91 8.89 0.54
CA ILE A 19 23.31 7.80 -0.26
C ILE A 19 22.54 8.50 -1.37
N THR A 20 23.26 8.81 -2.43
CA THR A 20 22.80 9.60 -3.55
C THR A 20 21.70 8.78 -4.19
N THR A 21 20.55 9.43 -4.32
CA THR A 21 19.29 9.05 -4.97
C THR A 21 19.50 8.53 -6.41
N LYS A 22 20.22 7.43 -6.56
CA LYS A 22 20.51 6.75 -7.81
C LYS A 22 20.12 5.28 -7.66
N LEU A 23 18.85 5.08 -7.34
CA LEU A 23 18.17 3.81 -7.58
C LEU A 23 16.83 4.05 -8.29
N PHE A 24 16.83 5.00 -9.23
CA PHE A 24 15.73 5.19 -10.18
C PHE A 24 16.34 5.42 -11.56
N SER A 25 17.04 4.41 -12.08
CA SER A 25 17.32 4.35 -13.52
C SER A 25 17.16 2.91 -13.98
N ALA A 26 15.91 2.53 -14.26
CA ALA A 26 15.50 1.52 -15.25
C ALA A 26 14.07 1.08 -14.95
N GLN A 27 13.08 1.85 -15.42
CA GLN A 27 11.95 1.35 -16.22
C GLN A 27 10.99 2.50 -16.48
N GLU A 28 11.18 3.13 -17.63
CA GLU A 28 10.18 3.99 -18.26
C GLU A 28 8.89 3.16 -18.45
N ASN A 29 7.76 3.72 -17.99
CA ASN A 29 6.40 3.15 -17.93
C ASN A 29 6.05 2.23 -16.75
N ILE A 30 6.16 2.76 -15.52
CA ILE A 30 5.43 2.24 -14.34
C ILE A 30 4.37 3.28 -13.97
N SER A 31 3.10 2.89 -14.03
CA SER A 31 1.92 3.72 -13.75
C SER A 31 2.13 4.70 -12.58
N LEU A 32 1.77 5.97 -12.77
CA LEU A 32 2.05 7.17 -11.94
C LEU A 32 1.49 7.19 -10.50
N ILE A 33 1.16 6.04 -9.90
CA ILE A 33 0.78 5.91 -8.49
C ILE A 33 1.64 4.81 -7.89
N GLY A 34 2.70 5.21 -7.19
CA GLY A 34 3.60 4.30 -6.48
C GLY A 34 2.84 3.49 -5.43
N ILE A 35 2.94 2.17 -5.50
CA ILE A 35 2.34 1.28 -4.50
C ILE A 35 3.25 1.29 -3.26
N PRO A 36 2.70 1.52 -2.04
CA PRO A 36 3.49 1.41 -0.83
C PRO A 36 4.08 0.01 -0.69
N GLN A 37 5.38 -0.05 -0.41
CA GLN A 37 6.15 -1.30 -0.36
C GLN A 37 5.68 -2.23 0.77
N LEU A 38 5.16 -1.67 1.86
CA LEU A 38 4.62 -2.41 2.99
C LEU A 38 3.10 -2.37 2.97
N GLY A 39 2.48 -3.54 2.89
CA GLY A 39 1.03 -3.73 2.96
C GLY A 39 0.63 -4.53 4.20
N PHE A 40 -0.47 -4.14 4.84
CA PHE A 40 -1.06 -4.85 5.96
C PHE A 40 -2.14 -5.81 5.48
N GLY A 41 -1.91 -7.12 5.58
CA GLY A 41 -2.85 -8.15 5.17
C GLY A 41 -3.90 -8.46 6.25
N VAL A 42 -5.17 -8.57 5.87
CA VAL A 42 -6.29 -8.83 6.80
C VAL A 42 -6.82 -10.26 6.77
N TYR A 43 -6.04 -11.21 6.23
CA TYR A 43 -6.46 -12.61 6.15
C TYR A 43 -6.74 -13.18 7.55
N GLN A 44 -7.87 -13.89 7.69
CA GLN A 44 -8.37 -14.48 8.94
C GLN A 44 -8.69 -13.48 10.08
N CYS A 45 -8.74 -12.18 9.80
CA CYS A 45 -9.18 -11.19 10.77
C CYS A 45 -10.69 -10.94 10.63
N LYS A 46 -11.47 -11.02 11.71
CA LYS A 46 -12.95 -10.92 11.64
C LYS A 46 -13.53 -10.04 12.73
N GLY A 47 -14.67 -9.40 12.43
CA GLY A 47 -15.42 -8.58 13.37
C GLY A 47 -14.59 -7.44 13.95
N GLN A 48 -14.82 -7.11 15.23
CA GLN A 48 -14.16 -5.98 15.88
C GLN A 48 -12.63 -6.08 15.87
N LYS A 49 -12.07 -7.29 15.97
CA LYS A 49 -10.61 -7.50 15.91
C LYS A 49 -10.03 -7.04 14.56
N CYS A 50 -10.76 -7.20 13.47
CA CYS A 50 -10.33 -6.72 12.16
C CYS A 50 -10.29 -5.19 12.11
N ILE A 51 -11.30 -4.55 12.69
CA ILE A 51 -11.38 -3.10 12.76
C ILE A 51 -10.20 -2.55 13.56
N ASP A 52 -10.01 -3.08 14.78
CA ASP A 52 -8.95 -2.64 15.69
C ASP A 52 -7.55 -2.87 15.09
N ALA A 53 -7.34 -4.01 14.41
CA ALA A 53 -6.07 -4.35 13.78
C ALA A 53 -5.74 -3.39 12.61
N VAL A 54 -6.72 -3.09 11.76
CA VAL A 54 -6.54 -2.15 10.64
C VAL A 54 -6.30 -0.73 11.16
N LEU A 55 -7.05 -0.29 12.18
CA LEU A 55 -6.81 1.01 12.82
C LEU A 55 -5.41 1.10 13.42
N ALA A 56 -4.97 0.06 14.13
CA ALA A 56 -3.62 0.00 14.69
C ALA A 56 -2.55 0.09 13.60
N ALA A 57 -2.72 -0.62 12.48
CA ALA A 57 -1.80 -0.55 11.34
C ALA A 57 -1.75 0.87 10.74
N LEU A 58 -2.90 1.49 10.51
CA LEU A 58 -2.97 2.85 9.95
C LEU A 58 -2.32 3.89 10.88
N ARG A 59 -2.57 3.79 12.20
CA ARG A 59 -1.95 4.62 13.24
C ARG A 59 -0.44 4.38 13.35
N ALA A 60 0.03 3.17 13.10
CA ALA A 60 1.46 2.83 13.04
C ALA A 60 2.16 3.33 11.77
N GLY A 61 1.43 3.90 10.81
CA GLY A 61 1.99 4.49 9.59
C GLY A 61 1.82 3.65 8.33
N TYR A 62 1.12 2.51 8.40
CA TYR A 62 0.77 1.78 7.17
C TYR A 62 -0.13 2.64 6.29
N ARG A 63 0.12 2.59 5.00
CA ARG A 63 -0.69 3.27 3.97
C ARG A 63 -1.14 2.30 2.88
N HIS A 64 -1.00 1.00 3.10
CA HIS A 64 -1.48 -0.02 2.19
C HIS A 64 -2.15 -1.13 2.99
N ILE A 65 -3.43 -1.40 2.71
CA ILE A 65 -4.21 -2.50 3.28
C ILE A 65 -4.50 -3.52 2.17
N ASP A 66 -4.17 -4.78 2.42
CA ASP A 66 -4.41 -5.89 1.51
C ASP A 66 -5.57 -6.75 2.02
N THR A 67 -6.64 -6.83 1.21
CA THR A 67 -7.84 -7.63 1.46
C THR A 67 -8.18 -8.53 0.27
N ALA A 68 -9.26 -9.29 0.37
CA ALA A 68 -9.80 -10.14 -0.69
C ALA A 68 -11.28 -10.43 -0.43
N GLN A 69 -12.07 -10.60 -1.50
CA GLN A 69 -13.47 -11.05 -1.38
C GLN A 69 -13.59 -12.37 -0.62
N TYR A 70 -12.64 -13.28 -0.81
CA TYR A 70 -12.60 -14.57 -0.11
C TYR A 70 -12.50 -14.42 1.41
N TYR A 71 -11.93 -13.32 1.91
CA TYR A 71 -11.73 -13.12 3.34
C TYR A 71 -13.03 -12.72 4.02
N ASP A 72 -14.03 -12.23 3.28
CA ASP A 72 -15.36 -11.90 3.78
C ASP A 72 -15.31 -10.95 5.00
N ASN A 73 -14.39 -9.98 4.96
CA ASN A 73 -14.17 -9.01 6.04
C ASN A 73 -13.93 -7.58 5.50
N GLU A 74 -14.26 -7.35 4.22
CA GLU A 74 -14.01 -6.07 3.57
C GLU A 74 -14.86 -4.94 4.15
N LYS A 75 -16.02 -5.28 4.74
CA LYS A 75 -16.87 -4.31 5.45
C LYS A 75 -16.15 -3.75 6.68
N GLU A 76 -15.51 -4.61 7.46
CA GLU A 76 -14.72 -4.21 8.63
C GLU A 76 -13.54 -3.34 8.24
N VAL A 77 -12.85 -3.68 7.14
CA VAL A 77 -11.78 -2.83 6.59
C VAL A 77 -12.32 -1.45 6.21
N GLY A 78 -13.45 -1.39 5.50
CA GLY A 78 -14.10 -0.13 5.12
C GLY A 78 -14.48 0.74 6.31
N LEU A 79 -14.99 0.14 7.39
CA LEU A 79 -15.31 0.83 8.64
C LEU A 79 -14.06 1.41 9.30
N ALA A 80 -13.00 0.61 9.44
CA ALA A 80 -11.74 1.05 10.04
C ALA A 80 -11.09 2.21 9.27
N VAL A 81 -11.09 2.13 7.94
CA VAL A 81 -10.54 3.20 7.09
C VAL A 81 -11.36 4.48 7.24
N ALA A 82 -12.70 4.39 7.21
CA ALA A 82 -13.58 5.54 7.37
C ALA A 82 -13.41 6.20 8.76
N GLU A 83 -13.25 5.40 9.81
CA GLU A 83 -12.97 5.87 11.16
C GLU A 83 -11.61 6.58 11.22
N PHE A 84 -10.54 5.96 10.71
CA PHE A 84 -9.21 6.56 10.67
C PHE A 84 -9.19 7.90 9.91
N MET A 85 -9.87 7.98 8.77
CA MET A 85 -9.98 9.23 8.00
C MET A 85 -10.69 10.33 8.79
N LYS A 86 -11.77 9.99 9.51
CA LYS A 86 -12.48 10.93 10.38
C LYS A 86 -11.62 11.41 11.56
N GLU A 87 -10.84 10.50 12.16
CA GLU A 87 -9.97 10.81 13.30
C GLU A 87 -8.78 11.70 12.92
N THR A 88 -8.18 11.47 11.76
CA THR A 88 -6.88 12.08 11.38
C THR A 88 -6.99 13.16 10.32
N GLY A 89 -8.13 13.27 9.63
CA GLY A 89 -8.26 14.11 8.44
C GLY A 89 -7.49 13.58 7.21
N THR A 90 -6.99 12.34 7.26
CA THR A 90 -6.30 11.71 6.13
C THR A 90 -7.22 11.61 4.92
N GLU A 91 -6.74 11.99 3.74
CA GLU A 91 -7.53 11.90 2.51
C GLU A 91 -7.56 10.45 2.00
N ARG A 92 -8.65 10.07 1.32
CA ARG A 92 -8.78 8.72 0.74
C ARG A 92 -7.59 8.37 -0.15
N LYS A 93 -7.11 9.33 -0.95
CA LYS A 93 -6.00 9.15 -1.90
C LYS A 93 -4.68 8.73 -1.23
N ASP A 94 -4.52 8.98 0.06
CA ASP A 94 -3.30 8.66 0.82
C ASP A 94 -3.27 7.22 1.33
N ILE A 95 -4.37 6.48 1.18
CA ILE A 95 -4.47 5.08 1.60
C ILE A 95 -4.56 4.21 0.34
N PHE A 96 -3.73 3.18 0.25
CA PHE A 96 -3.79 2.18 -0.82
C PHE A 96 -4.59 0.98 -0.31
N ILE A 97 -5.60 0.53 -1.06
CA ILE A 97 -6.39 -0.64 -0.67
C ILE A 97 -6.42 -1.59 -1.85
N THR A 98 -5.95 -2.81 -1.60
CA THR A 98 -5.90 -3.91 -2.56
C THR A 98 -6.99 -4.91 -2.24
N THR A 99 -7.77 -5.33 -3.24
CA THR A 99 -8.65 -6.51 -3.12
C THR A 99 -8.43 -7.50 -4.26
N LYS A 100 -8.90 -8.73 -4.06
CA LYS A 100 -8.78 -9.88 -4.95
C LYS A 100 -10.19 -10.40 -5.26
N ILE A 101 -10.49 -10.51 -6.55
CA ILE A 101 -11.76 -11.02 -7.04
C ILE A 101 -11.80 -12.54 -6.85
N LEU A 102 -12.78 -13.06 -6.12
CA LEU A 102 -12.97 -14.50 -5.92
C LEU A 102 -13.68 -15.13 -7.12
N THR A 103 -14.75 -14.51 -7.60
CA THR A 103 -15.53 -14.98 -8.74
C THR A 103 -15.82 -13.82 -9.71
N PRO A 104 -15.38 -13.93 -10.97
CA PRO A 104 -15.65 -12.90 -11.97
C PRO A 104 -17.15 -12.81 -12.27
N ALA A 105 -17.62 -11.62 -12.60
CA ALA A 105 -19.03 -11.33 -12.84
C ALA A 105 -19.32 -11.13 -14.33
N GLY A 106 -18.99 -12.10 -15.18
CA GLY A 106 -19.34 -12.12 -16.62
C GLY A 106 -18.67 -11.04 -17.50
N SER A 107 -18.34 -9.88 -16.95
CA SER A 107 -17.49 -8.85 -17.55
C SER A 107 -16.54 -8.26 -16.49
N VAL A 108 -15.56 -7.50 -16.96
CA VAL A 108 -14.56 -6.86 -16.11
C VAL A 108 -15.23 -5.79 -15.23
N GLU A 109 -16.06 -4.93 -15.82
CA GLU A 109 -16.77 -3.82 -15.18
C GLU A 109 -17.66 -4.33 -14.05
N LYS A 110 -18.44 -5.39 -14.32
CA LYS A 110 -19.30 -6.02 -13.31
C LYS A 110 -18.48 -6.62 -12.17
N SER A 111 -17.28 -7.12 -12.45
CA SER A 111 -16.39 -7.67 -11.42
C SER A 111 -15.84 -6.56 -10.52
N PHE A 112 -15.52 -5.40 -11.11
CA PHE A 112 -15.15 -4.19 -10.38
C PHE A 112 -16.30 -3.64 -9.53
N GLU A 113 -17.48 -3.48 -10.11
CA GLU A 113 -18.68 -3.05 -9.37
C GLU A 113 -18.99 -3.96 -8.19
N LYS A 114 -18.80 -5.27 -8.35
CA LYS A 114 -18.98 -6.24 -7.27
C LYS A 114 -18.00 -5.99 -6.12
N CYS A 115 -16.75 -5.62 -6.39
CA CYS A 115 -15.79 -5.24 -5.36
C CYS A 115 -16.13 -3.90 -4.70
N LEU A 116 -16.58 -2.92 -5.50
CA LEU A 116 -16.95 -1.59 -4.99
C LEU A 116 -18.23 -1.64 -4.14
N LYS A 117 -19.13 -2.59 -4.37
CA LYS A 117 -20.34 -2.77 -3.54
C LYS A 117 -20.04 -3.34 -2.16
N THR A 118 -19.01 -4.17 -2.03
CA THR A 118 -18.62 -4.77 -0.74
C THR A 118 -17.72 -3.85 0.08
N GLN A 119 -17.08 -2.86 -0.56
CA GLN A 119 -16.16 -1.92 0.09
C GLN A 119 -16.68 -0.49 0.05
N ILE A 120 -16.59 0.24 1.17
CA ILE A 120 -17.08 1.63 1.29
C ILE A 120 -16.12 2.64 0.62
N VAL A 121 -15.17 2.17 -0.19
CA VAL A 121 -14.02 2.96 -0.66
C VAL A 121 -13.67 2.62 -2.11
N GLU A 122 -13.25 3.64 -2.85
CA GLU A 122 -12.74 3.49 -4.22
C GLU A 122 -11.44 2.67 -4.21
N LEU A 123 -11.33 1.69 -5.11
CA LEU A 123 -10.34 0.60 -5.02
C LEU A 123 -9.35 0.61 -6.18
N LYS A 124 -8.11 0.20 -5.90
CA LYS A 124 -7.18 -0.29 -6.93
C LYS A 124 -7.15 -1.81 -6.84
N VAL A 125 -7.84 -2.47 -7.76
CA VAL A 125 -8.00 -3.94 -7.73
C VAL A 125 -6.74 -4.59 -8.31
N VAL A 126 -6.16 -5.53 -7.56
CA VAL A 126 -5.07 -6.38 -8.05
C VAL A 126 -5.66 -7.76 -8.33
N TRP A 127 -5.76 -8.11 -9.60
CA TRP A 127 -6.24 -9.42 -10.01
C TRP A 127 -5.08 -10.43 -10.01
N ARG A 128 -5.19 -11.48 -9.19
CA ARG A 128 -4.30 -12.64 -9.22
C ARG A 128 -5.13 -13.87 -9.62
N CYS A 129 -5.03 -14.26 -10.90
CA CYS A 129 -5.65 -15.49 -11.41
C CYS A 129 -4.96 -16.72 -10.82
N GLY A 130 -5.71 -17.56 -10.11
CA GLY A 130 -5.23 -18.79 -9.47
C GLY A 130 -5.87 -20.08 -10.00
N MET A 131 -6.41 -20.09 -11.22
CA MET A 131 -6.89 -21.27 -11.95
C MET A 131 -6.65 -21.07 -13.46
N PRO A 132 -6.50 -22.13 -14.29
CA PRO A 132 -5.50 -22.19 -15.36
C PRO A 132 -5.62 -21.08 -16.42
N SER A 133 -4.43 -20.63 -16.82
CA SER A 133 -4.08 -19.47 -17.64
C SER A 133 -4.97 -19.21 -18.86
N THR A 134 -5.69 -18.09 -18.85
CA THR A 134 -6.01 -17.34 -20.06
C THR A 134 -5.58 -15.89 -19.85
N ASN A 135 -4.68 -15.41 -20.70
CA ASN A 135 -4.14 -14.06 -20.64
C ASN A 135 -5.21 -13.05 -21.08
N PHE A 136 -5.54 -12.09 -20.21
CA PHE A 136 -6.32 -10.91 -20.59
C PHE A 136 -5.60 -9.66 -20.14
N THR A 137 -5.20 -8.83 -21.10
CA THR A 137 -4.74 -7.46 -20.91
C THR A 137 -5.96 -6.53 -20.84
N VAL A 138 -6.11 -5.80 -19.73
CA VAL A 138 -7.08 -4.70 -19.62
C VAL A 138 -6.38 -3.44 -20.13
N SER A 139 -6.86 -2.90 -21.25
CA SER A 139 -6.45 -1.58 -21.75
C SER A 139 -7.20 -0.50 -20.97
N GLU A 140 -6.45 0.40 -20.32
CA GLU A 140 -6.98 1.63 -19.73
C GLU A 140 -7.61 2.49 -20.83
N ASN A 141 -8.91 2.80 -20.71
CA ASN A 141 -9.51 3.89 -21.47
C ASN A 141 -10.75 4.45 -20.76
N HIS A 142 -10.70 5.76 -20.59
CA HIS A 142 -11.73 6.74 -20.25
C HIS A 142 -11.83 7.23 -18.80
N ILE A 143 -11.61 8.56 -18.76
CA ILE A 143 -11.78 9.59 -17.74
C ILE A 143 -13.27 9.77 -17.45
#